data_AF-A0A670JDL2-F1
#
_entry.id   AF-A0A670JDL2-F1
#
_cell.length_a   1.000
_cell.length_b   1.000
_cell.length_c   1.000
_cell.angle_alpha   90.00
_cell.angle_beta   90.00
_cell.angle_gamma   90.00
#
_symmetry.space_group_name_H-M   'P 1'
#
loop_
_entity.id
_entity.type
_entity.pdbx_description
1 polymer ?
#
loop_
_entity_poly.entity_id
_entity_poly.type
_entity_poly.pdbx_seq_one_letter_code
_entity_poly.pdbx_strand_id
1 'polypeptide(L)'
;TKMEARRTTDDRRMGGWSMHIPSEVTGEIGKAVALPCTFTHPQNTNDQTLTAIWRVKEPFNGAVVFKCVSHSSSDPCKTTIGSEGRYKLLGNPRQNNLSLQINSLTWNDKNRYFCRVEFSGDFHDKYESRMGLRLHLIAPPRIVNISVQTSQDHAFHAKCTAEGEPLPTLTWAGPPSDNITSASTTAHQITKELQRLTHDGKYTCTAVNSLGRAEGAVYFYKFRAGGSSWVLVLLFAALGIKMLALVAILGFGAFWKRGRGMFLLRCQSLRDAS
;
A
#
# COMPACT_ATOMS: atom_id res chain seq x y z
N THR A 1 -11.90 21.74 15.42
CA THR A 1 -11.91 21.47 16.88
C THR A 1 -10.47 21.42 17.36
N LYS A 2 -10.04 22.42 18.13
CA LYS A 2 -8.69 22.51 18.68
C LYS A 2 -8.56 21.43 19.75
N MET A 3 -7.80 20.35 19.48
CA MET A 3 -7.54 19.32 20.49
C MET A 3 -6.64 19.92 21.56
N GLU A 4 -7.23 20.20 22.72
CA GLU A 4 -6.52 20.64 23.93
C GLU A 4 -5.69 19.45 24.44
N ALA A 5 -4.38 19.47 24.21
CA ALA A 5 -3.48 18.45 24.73
C ALA A 5 -3.51 18.49 26.28
N ARG A 6 -3.86 17.37 26.93
CA ARG A 6 -3.74 17.23 28.38
C ARG A 6 -2.27 17.39 28.77
N ARG A 7 -1.92 18.53 29.37
CA ARG A 7 -0.59 18.74 29.97
C ARG A 7 -0.48 17.92 31.24
N THR A 8 0.50 17.03 31.29
CA THR A 8 0.94 16.39 32.54
C THR A 8 2.13 17.17 33.08
N THR A 9 1.97 17.75 34.26
CA THR A 9 3.06 18.32 35.05
C THR A 9 3.70 17.20 35.87
N ASP A 10 4.98 16.91 35.62
CA ASP A 10 5.78 16.01 36.46
C ASP A 10 6.24 16.79 37.71
N ASP A 11 5.39 16.82 38.75
CA ASP A 11 5.65 17.57 39.98
C ASP A 11 6.28 16.69 41.06
N ARG A 12 7.61 16.57 41.02
CA ARG A 12 8.41 16.31 42.22
C ARG A 12 9.53 17.34 42.29
N ARG A 13 9.33 18.32 43.18
CA ARG A 13 10.28 19.37 43.56
C ARG A 13 11.54 18.79 44.19
N MET A 14 12.47 18.30 43.38
CA MET A 14 13.89 18.33 43.75
C MET A 14 14.51 19.53 43.03
N GLY A 15 14.73 20.60 43.77
CA GLY A 15 15.48 21.77 43.28
C GLY A 15 14.75 22.74 42.35
N GLY A 16 13.42 22.76 42.26
CA GLY A 16 12.68 23.83 41.54
C GLY A 16 12.63 23.71 40.00
N TRP A 17 13.15 22.63 39.44
CA TRP A 17 13.02 22.31 38.01
C TRP A 17 11.68 21.66 37.68
N SER A 18 11.21 21.86 36.45
CA SER A 18 10.11 21.07 35.90
C SER A 18 10.21 20.98 34.39
N MET A 19 9.67 19.91 33.82
CA MET A 19 9.49 19.77 32.37
C MET A 19 8.01 19.61 32.07
N HIS A 20 7.51 20.43 31.17
CA HIS A 20 6.14 20.42 30.69
C HIS A 20 6.10 19.77 29.31
N ILE A 21 5.56 18.56 29.27
CA ILE A 21 5.40 17.76 28.07
C ILE A 21 4.02 17.08 28.12
N PRO A 22 3.25 17.08 27.02
CA PRO A 22 2.00 16.33 26.99
C PRO A 22 2.27 14.83 27.00
N SER A 23 1.34 14.06 27.56
CA SER A 23 1.47 12.59 27.59
C SER A 23 1.37 11.96 26.20
N GLU A 24 0.71 12.65 25.27
CA GLU A 24 0.37 12.13 23.95
C GLU A 24 0.29 13.26 22.91
N VAL A 25 0.73 12.98 21.68
CA VAL A 25 0.49 13.80 20.49
C VAL A 25 0.11 12.88 19.34
N THR A 26 -0.81 13.33 18.49
CA THR A 26 -1.20 12.63 17.28
C THR A 26 -0.57 13.28 16.04
N GLY A 27 0.04 12.48 15.17
CA GLY A 27 0.60 12.92 13.89
C GLY A 27 0.07 12.10 12.73
N GLU A 28 -0.08 12.71 11.56
CA GLU A 28 -0.52 12.04 10.34
C GLU A 28 0.67 11.57 9.50
N ILE A 29 0.63 10.33 9.00
CA ILE A 29 1.67 9.77 8.13
C ILE A 29 1.93 10.68 6.93
N GLY A 30 3.21 10.90 6.61
CA GLY A 30 3.67 11.77 5.53
C GLY A 30 3.60 13.27 5.85
N LYS A 31 2.97 13.67 6.96
CA LYS A 31 2.92 15.07 7.43
C LYS A 31 4.00 15.35 8.47
N ALA A 32 4.16 16.62 8.82
CA ALA A 32 5.01 17.03 9.92
C ALA A 32 4.21 17.12 11.23
N VAL A 33 4.86 16.83 12.36
CA VAL A 33 4.29 16.97 13.71
C VAL A 33 5.24 17.73 14.61
N ALA A 34 4.70 18.53 15.52
CA ALA A 34 5.44 19.18 16.57
C ALA A 34 5.33 18.38 17.88
N LEU A 35 6.46 18.11 18.52
CA LEU A 35 6.57 17.54 19.85
C LEU A 35 6.84 18.70 20.84
N PRO A 36 5.82 19.14 21.61
CA PRO A 36 5.97 20.26 22.52
C PRO A 36 6.84 19.86 23.71
N CYS A 37 7.79 20.71 24.08
CA CYS A 37 8.54 20.57 25.32
C CYS A 37 9.00 21.94 25.81
N THR A 38 8.63 22.29 27.03
CA THR A 38 9.13 23.48 27.72
C THR A 38 9.60 23.12 29.11
N PHE A 39 10.54 23.86 29.68
CA PHE A 39 11.06 23.57 31.02
C PHE A 39 11.11 24.83 31.89
N THR A 40 11.28 24.64 33.20
CA THR A 40 11.58 25.72 34.14
C THR A 40 12.93 25.46 34.79
N HIS A 41 13.70 26.53 35.00
CA HIS A 41 15.01 26.48 35.62
C HIS A 41 15.11 27.51 36.75
N PRO A 42 15.50 27.13 37.99
CA PRO A 42 15.60 28.06 39.11
C PRO A 42 16.76 29.04 39.05
N GLN A 43 17.84 28.78 38.31
CA GLN A 43 19.02 29.66 38.28
C GLN A 43 19.22 30.38 36.94
N ASN A 44 20.01 31.46 36.97
CA ASN A 44 20.40 32.16 35.76
C ASN A 44 21.58 31.44 35.09
N THR A 45 21.38 30.96 33.86
CA THR A 45 22.35 30.13 33.11
C THR A 45 22.72 30.74 31.77
N ASN A 46 22.64 32.07 31.67
CA ASN A 46 22.91 32.83 30.45
C ASN A 46 24.32 32.58 29.88
N ASP A 47 25.29 32.31 30.75
CA ASP A 47 26.70 32.10 30.39
C ASP A 47 27.09 30.61 30.31
N GLN A 48 26.18 29.70 30.65
CA GLN A 48 26.42 28.26 30.58
C GLN A 48 26.12 27.73 29.18
N THR A 49 26.90 26.74 28.73
CA THR A 49 26.60 25.99 27.52
C THR A 49 25.36 25.14 27.74
N LEU A 50 24.33 25.35 26.91
CA LEU A 50 23.08 24.59 26.92
C LEU A 50 23.15 23.49 25.85
N THR A 51 22.78 22.27 26.21
CA THR A 51 22.56 21.15 25.31
C THR A 51 21.10 20.70 25.37
N ALA A 52 20.39 20.76 24.24
CA ALA A 52 19.06 20.22 24.09
C ALA A 52 19.11 18.84 23.42
N ILE A 53 18.41 17.86 23.97
CA ILE A 53 18.45 16.47 23.53
C ILE A 53 17.03 15.92 23.43
N TRP A 54 16.75 15.18 22.36
CA TRP A 54 15.58 14.30 22.28
C TRP A 54 16.00 12.85 22.09
N ARG A 55 15.39 11.96 22.89
CA ARG A 55 15.60 10.51 22.85
C ARG A 55 14.33 9.76 22.51
N VAL A 56 14.49 8.54 22.02
CA VAL A 56 13.39 7.60 21.74
C VAL A 56 13.52 6.30 22.52
N LYS A 57 12.38 5.61 22.68
CA LYS A 57 12.20 4.29 23.32
C LYS A 57 12.35 4.30 24.84
N GLU A 58 13.48 4.76 25.38
CA GLU A 58 13.80 4.69 26.81
C GLU A 58 14.24 6.06 27.36
N PRO A 59 13.87 6.40 28.61
CA PRO A 59 14.39 7.58 29.29
C PRO A 59 15.86 7.36 29.68
N PHE A 60 16.68 8.42 29.69
CA PHE A 60 18.10 8.44 30.08
C PHE A 60 19.07 7.65 29.19
N ASN A 61 18.67 6.46 28.74
CA ASN A 61 19.51 5.53 27.97
C ASN A 61 19.02 5.30 26.53
N GLY A 62 17.90 5.92 26.14
CA GLY A 62 17.35 5.80 24.79
C GLY A 62 18.24 6.41 23.71
N ALA A 63 18.01 5.99 22.46
CA ALA A 63 18.73 6.49 21.30
C ALA A 63 18.48 8.00 21.09
N VAL A 64 19.54 8.78 20.88
CA VAL A 64 19.45 10.21 20.61
C VAL A 64 19.07 10.43 19.15
N VAL A 65 17.93 11.07 18.90
CA VAL A 65 17.46 11.39 17.54
C VAL A 65 17.72 12.84 17.15
N PHE A 66 17.88 13.71 18.14
CA PHE A 66 18.20 15.12 17.93
C PHE A 66 19.06 15.64 19.08
N LYS A 67 20.08 16.44 18.74
CA LYS A 67 20.91 17.14 19.70
C LYS A 67 21.32 18.50 19.13
N CYS A 68 21.19 19.56 19.92
CA CYS A 68 21.77 20.86 19.60
C CYS A 68 22.50 21.46 20.80
N VAL A 69 23.47 22.32 20.53
CA VAL A 69 24.32 22.97 21.55
C VAL A 69 24.35 24.48 21.31
N SER A 70 24.20 25.26 22.38
CA SER A 70 24.33 26.72 22.40
C SER A 70 25.35 27.08 23.48
N HIS A 71 26.45 27.73 23.12
CA HIS A 71 27.54 28.03 24.07
C HIS A 71 27.24 29.25 24.95
N SER A 72 26.55 30.24 24.40
CA SER A 72 26.14 31.45 25.10
C SER A 72 24.67 31.80 24.84
N SER A 73 24.10 32.73 25.62
CA SER A 73 22.73 33.22 25.42
C SER A 73 22.50 33.86 24.03
N SER A 74 23.54 34.45 23.44
CA SER A 74 23.52 35.03 22.09
C SER A 74 23.65 34.01 20.96
N ASP A 75 24.18 32.81 21.25
CA ASP A 75 24.42 31.82 20.22
C ASP A 75 23.16 31.02 19.88
N PRO A 76 22.78 30.91 18.60
CA PRO A 76 21.71 30.01 18.19
C PRO A 76 22.12 28.56 18.52
N CYS A 77 21.13 27.74 18.88
CA CYS A 77 21.40 26.32 19.14
C CYS A 77 21.80 25.62 17.84
N LYS A 78 23.08 25.24 17.74
CA LYS A 78 23.64 24.56 16.57
C LYS A 78 23.38 23.07 16.68
N THR A 79 22.66 22.52 15.72
CA THR A 79 22.35 21.08 15.66
C THR A 79 23.64 20.28 15.44
N THR A 80 23.91 19.32 16.32
CA THR A 80 25.04 18.40 16.23
C THR A 80 24.60 16.99 15.84
N ILE A 81 23.34 16.61 16.10
CA ILE A 81 22.72 15.35 15.66
C ILE A 81 21.36 15.68 15.06
N GLY A 82 21.11 15.14 13.86
CA GLY A 82 19.85 15.33 13.14
C GLY A 82 19.84 16.56 12.20
N SER A 83 20.99 17.18 11.93
CA SER A 83 21.14 18.39 11.09
C SER A 83 20.70 18.20 9.64
N GLU A 84 20.92 17.02 9.06
CA GLU A 84 20.46 16.64 7.71
C GLU A 84 19.17 15.79 7.74
N GLY A 85 18.58 15.65 8.93
CA GLY A 85 17.47 14.74 9.16
C GLY A 85 16.10 15.39 8.96
N ARG A 86 15.08 14.58 9.20
CA ARG A 86 13.68 15.05 9.29
C ARG A 86 13.39 15.82 10.59
N TYR A 87 14.36 15.97 11.48
CA TYR A 87 14.20 16.62 12.79
C TYR A 87 14.60 18.10 12.73
N LYS A 88 13.74 18.99 13.17
CA LYS A 88 13.99 20.43 13.18
C LYS A 88 13.60 21.05 14.51
N LEU A 89 14.47 21.84 15.11
CA LEU A 89 14.16 22.61 16.31
C LEU A 89 13.13 23.71 15.97
N LEU A 90 12.03 23.75 16.72
CA LEU A 90 10.99 24.79 16.60
C LEU A 90 11.12 25.87 17.67
N GLY A 91 11.45 25.46 18.90
CA GLY A 91 11.59 26.36 20.03
C GLY A 91 12.95 27.03 20.10
N ASN A 92 13.08 28.04 20.96
CA ASN A 92 14.37 28.55 21.38
C ASN A 92 14.73 27.97 22.77
N PRO A 93 15.75 27.11 22.88
CA PRO A 93 16.18 26.53 24.15
C PRO A 93 16.55 27.56 25.22
N ARG A 94 17.06 28.74 24.83
CA ARG A 94 17.36 29.86 25.74
C ARG A 94 16.11 30.57 26.26
N GLN A 95 14.97 30.39 25.59
CA GLN A 95 13.65 30.81 26.06
C GLN A 95 12.86 29.63 26.63
N ASN A 96 13.58 28.64 27.15
CA ASN A 96 13.06 27.43 27.78
C ASN A 96 12.14 26.57 26.92
N ASN A 97 12.29 26.64 25.60
CA ASN A 97 11.45 25.93 24.64
C ASN A 97 12.30 24.99 23.78
N LEU A 98 12.11 23.68 24.00
CA LEU A 98 12.84 22.59 23.35
C LEU A 98 11.99 21.88 22.31
N SER A 99 10.88 22.49 21.89
CA SER A 99 9.92 21.87 20.98
C SER A 99 10.58 21.47 19.67
N LEU A 100 10.30 20.24 19.21
CA LEU A 100 10.92 19.61 18.06
C LEU A 100 9.88 19.29 16.99
N GLN A 101 10.18 19.56 15.74
CA GLN A 101 9.41 19.11 14.59
C GLN A 101 10.01 17.83 14.02
N ILE A 102 9.16 16.86 13.71
CA ILE A 102 9.49 15.71 12.87
C ILE A 102 8.76 15.89 11.54
N ASN A 103 9.49 15.93 10.44
CA ASN A 103 8.94 16.03 9.09
C ASN A 103 8.65 14.65 8.51
N SER A 104 7.66 14.56 7.62
CA SER A 104 7.35 13.35 6.84
C SER A 104 7.25 12.07 7.68
N LEU A 105 6.28 12.01 8.59
CA LEU A 105 6.08 10.89 9.52
C LEU A 105 5.94 9.53 8.81
N THR A 106 6.48 8.50 9.44
CA THR A 106 6.39 7.09 9.01
C THR A 106 5.93 6.22 10.18
N TRP A 107 5.47 4.99 9.91
CA TRP A 107 5.07 4.06 10.98
C TRP A 107 6.18 3.77 12.00
N ASN A 108 7.45 3.88 11.58
CA ASN A 108 8.61 3.70 12.46
C ASN A 108 8.79 4.84 13.48
N ASP A 109 8.14 5.98 13.27
CA ASP A 109 8.18 7.11 14.20
C ASP A 109 7.25 6.90 15.40
N LYS A 110 6.38 5.87 15.39
CA LYS A 110 5.50 5.52 16.52
C LYS A 110 6.34 5.06 17.70
N ASN A 111 6.70 6.00 18.56
CA ASN A 111 7.55 5.78 19.71
C ASN A 111 7.15 6.69 20.87
N ARG A 112 7.76 6.41 22.01
CA ARG A 112 7.82 7.36 23.11
C ARG A 112 9.08 8.22 22.98
N TYR A 113 8.89 9.53 23.07
CA TYR A 113 9.92 10.54 22.96
C TYR A 113 10.18 11.17 24.32
N PHE A 114 11.46 11.37 24.64
CA PHE A 114 11.90 11.96 25.89
C PHE A 114 12.68 13.22 25.60
N CYS A 115 12.26 14.31 26.23
CA CYS A 115 12.90 15.61 26.10
C CYS A 115 13.91 15.77 27.24
N ARG A 116 15.10 16.29 26.95
CA ARG A 116 16.18 16.48 27.91
C ARG A 116 16.93 17.78 27.67
N VAL A 117 17.29 18.43 28.75
CA VAL A 117 18.17 19.61 28.75
C VAL A 117 19.33 19.39 29.70
N GLU A 118 20.49 19.88 29.30
CA GLU A 118 21.71 19.86 30.10
C GLU A 118 22.37 21.24 30.01
N PHE A 119 22.75 21.82 31.15
CA PHE A 119 23.63 22.98 31.17
C PHE A 119 25.04 22.56 31.59
N SER A 120 26.05 23.30 31.14
CA SER A 120 27.44 23.09 31.58
C SER A 120 27.56 23.52 33.04
N GLY A 121 27.80 22.55 33.92
CA GLY A 121 27.81 22.72 35.36
C GLY A 121 27.86 21.37 36.07
N ASP A 122 27.19 21.26 37.20
CA ASP A 122 27.15 20.04 38.01
C ASP A 122 26.09 19.04 37.48
N PHE A 123 26.07 17.81 38.00
CA PHE A 123 25.10 16.79 37.57
C PHE A 123 23.63 17.18 37.84
N HIS A 124 23.39 18.11 38.76
CA HIS A 124 22.07 18.70 39.05
C HIS A 124 21.53 19.59 37.92
N ASP A 125 22.37 19.97 36.95
CA ASP A 125 22.02 20.84 35.83
C ASP A 125 21.51 20.06 34.60
N LYS A 126 21.07 18.82 34.81
CA LYS A 126 20.56 17.90 33.79
C LYS A 126 19.18 17.42 34.16
N TYR A 127 18.21 17.64 33.27
CA TYR A 127 16.83 17.24 33.51
C TYR A 127 16.21 16.61 32.27
N GLU A 128 15.53 15.48 32.45
CA GLU A 128 14.85 14.73 31.40
C GLU A 128 13.44 14.36 31.84
N SER A 129 12.50 14.42 30.91
CA SER A 129 11.12 14.07 31.16
C SER A 129 11.02 12.60 31.59
N ARG A 130 10.44 12.29 32.75
CA ARG A 130 10.33 10.90 33.23
C ARG A 130 9.33 10.08 32.42
N MET A 131 8.17 10.68 32.15
CA MET A 131 7.05 10.00 31.49
C MET A 131 7.22 9.96 29.97
N GLY A 132 7.87 10.96 29.38
CA GLY A 132 7.95 11.13 27.92
C GLY A 132 6.57 11.35 27.25
N LEU A 133 6.62 11.62 25.96
CA LEU A 133 5.49 11.87 25.08
C LEU A 133 5.28 10.67 24.16
N ARG A 134 4.06 10.10 24.12
CA ARG A 134 3.72 9.05 23.14
C ARG A 134 3.26 9.69 21.83
N LEU A 135 3.94 9.37 20.73
CA LEU A 135 3.51 9.78 19.41
C LEU A 135 2.56 8.72 18.83
N HIS A 136 1.29 9.09 18.71
CA HIS A 136 0.28 8.29 18.03
C HIS A 136 0.21 8.68 16.57
N LEU A 137 0.13 7.70 15.69
CA LEU A 137 0.10 7.92 14.24
C LEU A 137 -1.27 7.59 13.70
N ILE A 138 -1.76 8.45 12.81
CA ILE A 138 -3.00 8.26 12.06
C ILE A 138 -2.69 8.34 10.56
N ALA A 139 -3.53 7.72 9.74
CA ALA A 139 -3.38 7.77 8.30
C ALA A 139 -4.75 7.63 7.60
N PRO A 140 -5.06 8.45 6.59
CA PRO A 140 -6.18 8.18 5.69
C PRO A 140 -5.97 6.83 4.98
N PRO A 141 -7.05 6.20 4.49
CA PRO A 141 -6.92 4.91 3.85
C PRO A 141 -6.12 5.03 2.56
N ARG A 142 -5.28 4.03 2.28
CA ARG A 142 -4.54 3.91 1.02
C ARG A 142 -4.64 2.48 0.52
N ILE A 143 -5.06 2.29 -0.73
CA ILE A 143 -5.06 0.97 -1.35
C ILE A 143 -3.62 0.66 -1.78
N VAL A 144 -3.04 -0.36 -1.16
CA VAL A 144 -1.65 -0.78 -1.41
C VAL A 144 -1.56 -1.88 -2.48
N ASN A 145 -2.61 -2.68 -2.63
CA ASN A 145 -2.66 -3.71 -3.66
C ASN A 145 -4.12 -3.98 -4.07
N ILE A 146 -4.36 -4.12 -5.38
CA ILE A 146 -5.61 -4.61 -5.91
C ILE A 146 -5.32 -5.50 -7.12
N SER A 147 -5.83 -6.73 -7.11
CA SER A 147 -5.51 -7.72 -8.15
C SER A 147 -6.65 -8.70 -8.37
N VAL A 148 -6.65 -9.34 -9.55
CA VAL A 148 -7.49 -10.50 -9.86
C VAL A 148 -6.58 -11.72 -9.93
N GLN A 149 -7.00 -12.80 -9.29
CA GLN A 149 -6.24 -14.04 -9.16
C GLN A 149 -7.14 -15.22 -9.52
N THR A 150 -6.53 -16.34 -9.92
CA THR A 150 -7.25 -17.59 -10.19
C THR A 150 -7.08 -18.54 -9.02
N SER A 151 -8.17 -19.19 -8.63
CA SER A 151 -8.20 -20.28 -7.65
C SER A 151 -7.92 -21.63 -8.34
N GLN A 152 -7.67 -22.66 -7.54
CA GLN A 152 -7.45 -24.04 -7.98
C GLN A 152 -8.64 -24.63 -8.73
N ASP A 153 -9.86 -24.16 -8.45
CA ASP A 153 -11.10 -24.53 -9.12
C ASP A 153 -11.35 -23.75 -10.43
N HIS A 154 -10.33 -23.05 -10.95
CA HIS A 154 -10.43 -22.13 -12.10
C HIS A 154 -11.46 -21.00 -11.92
N ALA A 155 -11.89 -20.72 -10.68
CA ALA A 155 -12.65 -19.52 -10.37
C ALA A 155 -11.73 -18.30 -10.26
N PHE A 156 -12.20 -17.15 -10.71
CA PHE A 156 -11.51 -15.89 -10.56
C PHE A 156 -11.99 -15.17 -9.31
N HIS A 157 -11.06 -14.66 -8.50
CA HIS A 157 -11.35 -13.87 -7.32
C HIS A 157 -10.57 -12.54 -7.36
N ALA A 158 -11.13 -11.50 -6.76
CA ALA A 158 -10.46 -10.20 -6.65
C ALA A 158 -9.99 -9.99 -5.21
N LYS A 159 -8.77 -9.48 -5.03
CA LYS A 159 -8.18 -9.19 -3.72
C LYS A 159 -7.80 -7.72 -3.64
N CYS A 160 -8.24 -7.06 -2.57
CA CYS A 160 -7.94 -5.66 -2.29
C CYS A 160 -7.34 -5.55 -0.90
N THR A 161 -6.14 -4.97 -0.81
CA THR A 161 -5.46 -4.66 0.44
C THR A 161 -5.35 -3.16 0.58
N ALA A 162 -5.82 -2.64 1.70
CA ALA A 162 -5.66 -1.24 2.07
C ALA A 162 -4.97 -1.12 3.43
N GLU A 163 -4.29 0.00 3.63
CA GLU A 163 -3.68 0.38 4.89
C GLU A 163 -4.30 1.68 5.40
N GLY A 164 -4.26 1.88 6.72
CA GLY A 164 -4.77 3.09 7.37
C GLY A 164 -4.88 2.92 8.87
N GLU A 165 -4.92 4.05 9.58
CA GLU A 165 -5.15 4.09 11.03
C GLU A 165 -6.07 5.28 11.34
N PRO A 166 -7.31 5.06 11.82
CA PRO A 166 -7.90 3.76 12.17
C PRO A 166 -8.02 2.80 10.98
N LEU A 167 -8.00 1.50 11.27
CA LEU A 167 -8.08 0.45 10.25
C LEU A 167 -9.32 0.65 9.37
N PRO A 168 -9.18 0.74 8.03
CA PRO A 168 -10.30 1.08 7.18
C PRO A 168 -11.27 -0.07 6.99
N THR A 169 -12.52 0.25 6.68
CA THR A 169 -13.51 -0.73 6.24
C THR A 169 -13.46 -0.85 4.72
N LEU A 170 -13.37 -2.09 4.22
CA LEU A 170 -13.35 -2.39 2.79
C LEU A 170 -14.72 -2.80 2.26
N THR A 171 -15.11 -2.24 1.12
CA THR A 171 -16.34 -2.59 0.39
C THR A 171 -16.03 -2.79 -1.09
N TRP A 172 -16.68 -3.78 -1.71
CA TRP A 172 -16.59 -4.02 -3.15
C TRP A 172 -17.88 -3.55 -3.81
N ALA A 173 -17.76 -2.91 -4.97
CA ALA A 173 -18.86 -2.52 -5.84
C ALA A 173 -18.56 -2.99 -7.26
N GLY A 174 -19.58 -3.44 -7.99
CA GLY A 174 -19.41 -3.95 -9.35
C GLY A 174 -20.62 -4.74 -9.83
N PRO A 175 -20.47 -5.48 -10.94
CA PRO A 175 -21.47 -6.42 -11.43
C PRO A 175 -21.87 -7.45 -10.35
N PRO A 176 -23.03 -8.12 -10.49
CA PRO A 176 -23.47 -9.15 -9.55
C PRO A 176 -22.39 -10.21 -9.36
N SER A 177 -21.96 -10.40 -8.11
CA SER A 177 -20.99 -11.41 -7.70
C SER A 177 -21.56 -12.17 -6.52
N ASP A 178 -21.20 -13.45 -6.36
CA ASP A 178 -21.54 -14.19 -5.14
C ASP A 178 -20.90 -13.45 -3.96
N ASN A 179 -21.73 -12.95 -3.04
CA ASN A 179 -21.36 -12.12 -1.89
C ASN A 179 -20.59 -12.90 -0.80
N ILE A 180 -19.65 -13.75 -1.19
CA ILE A 180 -18.73 -14.40 -0.26
C ILE A 180 -17.48 -13.53 -0.22
N THR A 181 -17.35 -12.76 0.85
CA THR A 181 -16.13 -11.98 1.10
C THR A 181 -15.45 -12.45 2.36
N SER A 182 -14.14 -12.69 2.28
CA SER A 182 -13.28 -12.93 3.43
C SER A 182 -12.46 -11.68 3.74
N ALA A 183 -12.18 -11.46 5.02
CA ALA A 183 -11.32 -10.36 5.46
C ALA A 183 -10.19 -10.90 6.35
N SER A 184 -8.98 -10.40 6.14
CA SER A 184 -7.84 -10.64 7.02
C SER A 184 -7.18 -9.33 7.41
N THR A 185 -6.66 -9.26 8.63
CA THR A 185 -6.15 -8.03 9.23
C THR A 185 -4.78 -8.24 9.84
N THR A 186 -3.86 -7.31 9.58
CA THR A 186 -2.64 -7.08 10.35
C THR A 186 -2.70 -5.69 10.98
N ALA A 187 -1.70 -5.29 11.78
CA ALA A 187 -1.76 -4.09 12.63
C ALA A 187 -2.30 -2.81 11.94
N HIS A 188 -1.89 -2.53 10.70
CA HIS A 188 -2.31 -1.34 9.94
C HIS A 188 -2.85 -1.68 8.54
N GLN A 189 -3.05 -2.96 8.21
CA GLN A 189 -3.51 -3.38 6.89
C GLN A 189 -4.70 -4.33 7.00
N ILE A 190 -5.66 -4.13 6.10
CA ILE A 190 -6.82 -5.00 5.92
C ILE A 190 -6.86 -5.47 4.49
N THR A 191 -7.15 -6.75 4.30
CA THR A 191 -7.38 -7.34 2.98
C THR A 191 -8.77 -7.89 2.91
N LYS A 192 -9.51 -7.55 1.84
CA LYS A 192 -10.83 -8.10 1.56
C LYS A 192 -10.84 -8.74 0.18
N GLU A 193 -11.31 -9.97 0.13
CA GLU A 193 -11.38 -10.77 -1.08
C GLU A 193 -12.82 -10.92 -1.55
N LEU A 194 -13.03 -10.88 -2.86
CA LEU A 194 -14.29 -11.19 -3.53
C LEU A 194 -14.13 -12.54 -4.23
N GLN A 195 -14.73 -13.59 -3.65
CA GLN A 195 -14.38 -14.99 -3.94
C GLN A 195 -14.75 -15.48 -5.35
N ARG A 196 -15.77 -14.91 -6.00
CA ARG A 196 -16.15 -15.30 -7.37
C ARG A 196 -16.54 -14.12 -8.23
N LEU A 197 -15.77 -13.90 -9.29
CA LEU A 197 -16.09 -12.99 -10.39
C LEU A 197 -16.80 -13.77 -11.49
N THR A 198 -18.08 -13.48 -11.71
CA THR A 198 -18.94 -14.20 -12.67
C THR A 198 -19.28 -13.38 -13.90
N HIS A 199 -19.17 -12.05 -13.81
CA HIS A 199 -19.62 -11.13 -14.85
C HIS A 199 -18.48 -10.21 -15.27
N ASP A 200 -18.41 -9.94 -16.57
CA ASP A 200 -17.43 -9.01 -17.12
C ASP A 200 -17.72 -7.59 -16.65
N GLY A 201 -16.69 -6.84 -16.27
CA GLY A 201 -16.84 -5.45 -15.88
C GLY A 201 -15.80 -4.95 -14.90
N LYS A 202 -16.09 -3.76 -14.38
CA LYS A 202 -15.25 -3.04 -13.43
C LYS A 202 -15.66 -3.39 -12.00
N TYR A 203 -14.72 -3.93 -11.23
CA TYR A 203 -14.87 -4.19 -9.80
C TYR A 203 -14.06 -3.15 -9.02
N THR A 204 -14.74 -2.38 -8.18
CA THR A 204 -14.17 -1.26 -7.43
C THR A 204 -14.12 -1.61 -5.96
N CYS A 205 -12.93 -1.56 -5.36
CA CYS A 205 -12.73 -1.64 -3.93
C CYS A 205 -12.69 -0.23 -3.34
N THR A 206 -13.49 0.01 -2.32
CA THR A 206 -13.53 1.27 -1.56
C THR A 206 -13.08 1.01 -0.13
N ALA A 207 -12.06 1.74 0.30
CA ALA A 207 -11.55 1.76 1.66
C ALA A 207 -11.95 3.05 2.36
N VAL A 208 -12.57 2.97 3.54
CA VAL A 208 -13.06 4.12 4.29
C VAL A 208 -12.61 4.05 5.75
N ASN A 209 -12.08 5.15 6.28
CA ASN A 209 -11.94 5.35 7.73
C ASN A 209 -12.38 6.77 8.11
N SER A 210 -12.21 7.14 9.39
CA SER A 210 -12.60 8.47 9.90
C SER A 210 -11.84 9.65 9.27
N LEU A 211 -10.73 9.40 8.57
CA LEU A 211 -9.86 10.42 7.97
C LEU A 211 -10.11 10.60 6.47
N GLY A 212 -10.76 9.62 5.81
CA GLY A 212 -11.07 9.75 4.40
C GLY A 212 -11.46 8.45 3.72
N ARG A 213 -11.36 8.48 2.38
CA ARG A 213 -11.76 7.41 1.47
C ARG A 213 -10.71 7.25 0.37
N ALA A 214 -10.41 6.00 0.03
CA ALA A 214 -9.60 5.62 -1.13
C ALA A 214 -10.31 4.57 -1.97
N GLU A 215 -10.11 4.63 -3.28
CA GLU A 215 -10.75 3.74 -4.24
C GLU A 215 -9.74 3.20 -5.24
N GLY A 216 -9.93 1.94 -5.61
CA GLY A 216 -9.13 1.23 -6.58
C GLY A 216 -10.01 0.29 -7.37
N ALA A 217 -9.70 0.05 -8.64
CA ALA A 217 -10.52 -0.78 -9.48
C ALA A 217 -9.68 -1.77 -10.29
N VAL A 218 -10.27 -2.94 -10.53
CA VAL A 218 -9.77 -3.96 -11.44
C VAL A 218 -10.86 -4.29 -12.46
N TYR A 219 -10.44 -4.68 -13.66
CA TYR A 219 -11.34 -5.11 -14.71
C TYR A 219 -11.22 -6.61 -14.89
N PHE A 220 -12.37 -7.27 -14.99
CA PHE A 220 -12.46 -8.70 -15.23
C PHE A 220 -13.21 -8.95 -16.54
N TYR A 221 -12.64 -9.80 -17.39
CA TYR A 221 -13.23 -10.22 -18.66
C TYR A 221 -12.99 -11.71 -18.85
N LYS A 222 -14.06 -12.50 -18.90
CA LYS A 222 -14.01 -13.94 -19.11
C LYS A 222 -14.03 -14.24 -20.60
N PHE A 223 -12.87 -14.55 -21.17
CA PHE A 223 -12.80 -15.05 -22.55
C PHE A 223 -13.53 -16.39 -22.65
N ARG A 224 -14.70 -16.37 -23.30
CA ARG A 224 -15.33 -17.60 -23.79
C ARG A 224 -14.64 -17.95 -25.10
N ALA A 225 -13.80 -18.98 -25.10
CA ALA A 225 -13.38 -19.59 -26.35
C ALA A 225 -14.66 -19.96 -27.09
N GLY A 226 -14.88 -19.34 -28.27
CA GLY A 226 -16.04 -19.64 -29.09
C GLY A 226 -16.10 -21.16 -29.25
N GLY A 227 -17.16 -21.78 -28.74
CA GLY A 227 -17.34 -23.23 -28.85
C GLY A 227 -17.09 -23.60 -30.31
N SER A 228 -16.27 -24.63 -30.54
CA SER A 228 -15.88 -25.04 -31.90
C SER A 228 -17.09 -24.89 -32.80
N SER A 229 -17.02 -23.97 -33.76
CA SER A 229 -18.20 -23.65 -34.55
C SER A 229 -18.57 -24.92 -35.29
N TRP A 230 -19.58 -25.64 -34.79
CA TRP A 230 -20.11 -26.84 -35.43
C TRP A 230 -20.51 -26.52 -36.87
N VAL A 231 -20.82 -25.25 -37.16
CA VAL A 231 -20.99 -24.69 -38.50
C VAL A 231 -19.72 -24.86 -39.36
N LEU A 232 -18.53 -24.56 -38.84
CA LEU A 232 -17.28 -24.80 -39.57
C LEU A 232 -17.05 -26.29 -39.82
N VAL A 233 -17.34 -27.14 -38.82
CA VAL A 233 -17.24 -28.60 -38.97
C VAL A 233 -18.21 -29.10 -40.05
N LEU A 234 -19.45 -28.62 -40.07
CA LEU A 234 -20.45 -28.94 -41.09
C LEU A 234 -20.07 -28.41 -42.48
N LEU A 235 -19.50 -27.21 -42.57
CA LEU A 235 -19.02 -26.63 -43.82
C LEU A 235 -17.90 -27.48 -44.41
N PHE A 236 -16.90 -27.86 -43.61
CA PHE A 236 -15.82 -28.72 -44.07
C PHE A 236 -16.32 -30.13 -44.46
N ALA A 237 -17.27 -30.69 -43.70
CA ALA A 237 -17.90 -31.95 -44.05
C ALA A 237 -18.66 -31.88 -45.39
N ALA A 238 -19.46 -30.84 -45.60
CA ALA A 238 -20.22 -30.63 -46.84
C ALA A 238 -19.30 -30.42 -48.05
N LEU A 239 -18.21 -29.65 -47.89
CA LEU A 239 -17.19 -29.48 -48.93
C LEU A 239 -16.48 -30.80 -49.24
N GLY A 240 -16.15 -31.59 -48.22
CA GLY A 240 -15.58 -32.93 -48.37
C GLY A 240 -16.50 -33.87 -49.16
N ILE A 241 -17.79 -33.89 -48.84
CA ILE A 241 -18.80 -34.69 -49.56
C ILE A 241 -18.90 -34.25 -51.03
N LYS A 242 -18.94 -32.94 -51.31
CA LYS A 242 -19.00 -32.42 -52.68
C LYS A 242 -17.76 -32.81 -53.50
N MET A 243 -16.58 -32.75 -52.88
CA MET A 243 -15.32 -33.15 -53.55
C MET A 243 -15.29 -34.65 -53.86
N LEU A 244 -15.72 -35.50 -52.92
CA LEU A 244 -15.82 -36.95 -53.16
C LEU A 244 -16.81 -37.27 -54.28
N ALA A 245 -17.97 -36.61 -54.31
CA ALA A 245 -18.95 -36.78 -55.39
C ALA A 245 -18.38 -36.36 -56.76
N LEU A 246 -17.67 -35.23 -56.83
CA LEU A 246 -16.98 -34.78 -58.04
C LEU A 246 -15.94 -35.78 -58.54
N VAL A 247 -15.10 -36.32 -57.64
CA VAL A 247 -14.10 -37.34 -58.00
C VAL A 247 -14.77 -38.62 -58.49
N ALA A 248 -15.87 -39.05 -57.87
CA ALA A 248 -16.63 -40.22 -58.32
C ALA A 248 -17.24 -40.01 -59.72
N ILE A 249 -17.83 -38.84 -59.98
CA ILE A 249 -18.40 -38.50 -61.30
C ILE A 249 -17.30 -38.46 -62.37
N LEU A 250 -16.17 -37.83 -62.10
CA LEU A 250 -15.04 -37.76 -63.03
C LEU A 250 -14.42 -39.14 -63.26
N GLY A 251 -14.27 -39.95 -62.20
CA GLY A 251 -13.79 -41.33 -62.28
C GLY A 251 -14.73 -42.23 -63.09
N PHE A 252 -16.05 -42.13 -62.88
CA PHE A 252 -17.04 -42.86 -63.63
C PHE A 252 -17.09 -42.41 -65.11
N GLY A 253 -17.00 -41.10 -65.36
CA GLY A 253 -16.90 -40.56 -66.72
C GLY A 253 -15.64 -41.02 -67.47
N ALA A 254 -14.49 -41.09 -66.78
CA ALA A 254 -13.25 -41.65 -67.32
C ALA A 254 -13.37 -43.16 -67.59
N PHE A 255 -14.00 -43.91 -66.69
CA PHE A 255 -14.27 -45.35 -66.86
C PHE A 255 -15.19 -45.61 -68.07
N TRP A 256 -16.24 -44.82 -68.25
CA TRP A 256 -17.14 -44.91 -69.40
C TRP A 256 -16.48 -44.55 -70.72
N LYS A 257 -15.61 -43.52 -70.75
CA LYS A 257 -14.78 -43.20 -71.93
C LYS A 257 -13.82 -44.34 -72.26
N ARG A 258 -13.19 -44.97 -71.24
CA ARG A 258 -12.28 -46.10 -71.42
C ARG A 258 -12.99 -47.37 -71.88
N GLY A 259 -14.22 -47.62 -71.41
CA GLY A 259 -15.10 -48.70 -71.86
C GLY A 259 -15.59 -48.53 -73.29
N ARG A 260 -15.92 -47.31 -73.73
CA ARG A 260 -16.24 -47.02 -75.15
C ARG A 260 -15.02 -47.11 -76.08
N GLY A 261 -13.84 -46.72 -75.61
CA GLY A 261 -12.59 -46.91 -76.37
C GLY A 261 -12.25 -48.39 -76.61
N MET A 262 -12.53 -49.27 -75.64
CA MET A 262 -12.30 -50.71 -75.75
C MET A 262 -13.35 -51.43 -76.63
N PHE A 263 -14.59 -50.94 -76.66
CA PHE A 263 -15.63 -51.45 -77.58
C PHE A 263 -15.36 -51.07 -79.04
N LEU A 264 -14.80 -49.89 -79.32
CA LEU A 264 -14.41 -49.48 -80.67
C LEU A 264 -13.22 -50.27 -81.22
N LEU A 265 -12.22 -50.60 -80.38
CA LEU A 265 -11.09 -51.44 -80.78
C LEU A 265 -11.51 -52.90 -81.07
N ARG A 266 -12.54 -53.43 -80.40
CA ARG A 266 -13.02 -54.80 -80.61
C ARG A 266 -13.89 -54.97 -81.86
N CYS A 267 -14.49 -53.89 -82.39
CA CYS A 267 -15.21 -53.93 -83.68
C CYS A 267 -14.29 -53.82 -84.91
N GLN A 268 -13.04 -53.38 -84.74
CA GLN A 268 -12.09 -53.27 -85.84
C GLN A 268 -11.33 -54.60 -86.07
N SER A 269 -11.13 -55.41 -85.03
CA SER A 269 -10.49 -56.74 -85.13
C SER A 269 -11.35 -57.85 -85.74
N LEU A 270 -12.66 -57.63 -85.94
CA LEU A 270 -13.58 -58.61 -86.55
C LEU A 270 -13.84 -58.37 -88.05
N ARG A 271 -13.20 -57.34 -88.64
CA ARG A 271 -13.34 -57.02 -90.07
C ARG A 271 -12.13 -57.45 -90.92
N ASP A 272 -11.03 -57.89 -90.29
CA ASP A 272 -9.78 -58.30 -90.96
C ASP A 272 -9.57 -59.83 -90.96
N ALA A 273 -10.63 -60.63 -90.72
CA ALA A 273 -10.58 -62.10 -90.73
C ALA A 273 -11.61 -62.73 -91.70
N SER A 274 -11.85 -62.08 -92.85
CA SER A 274 -12.56 -62.64 -94.01
C SER A 274 -11.71 -62.53 -95.26
#